data_AF-Q5KIJ1-F1
#
_entry.id   AF-Q5KIJ1-F1
#
_cell.length_a   1.000
_cell.length_b   1.000
_cell.length_c   1.000
_cell.angle_alpha   90.00
_cell.angle_beta   90.00
_cell.angle_gamma   90.00
#
_symmetry.space_group_name_H-M   'P 1'
#
loop_
_entity.id
_entity.type
_entity.pdbx_description
1 polymer ?
#
loop_
_entity_poly.entity_id
_entity_poly.type
_entity_poly.pdbx_seq_one_letter_code
_entity_poly.pdbx_strand_id
1 'polypeptide(L)'
;MKVNFSNPATGAQKLIDFEDERKTRIFMEKRMGQEVAIDSLGEEFAGYVVRITGGNDKQGFPMKQGVLLQHRTRLLLSDGHSCYRARRDGERKRKSVRGCIVGSDIGVLAVAIVKQGANELPGLTDVVLPKRLGPKRATKIRKFFNLSKEDDVTKFVVRREVTKKNGKTTTKAPKIQRLVTPLRLQRKRHLRSLKKRRTEAQKETVAEYNAAVAKHAEEKKVHNAAVKAAKKARRSA
;
A
#
# COMPACT_ATOMS: atom_id res chain seq x y z
N MET A 1 -0.36 -35.41 -1.40
CA MET A 1 -0.06 -33.96 -1.60
C MET A 1 -0.87 -33.17 -0.59
N LYS A 2 -0.27 -32.21 0.11
CA LYS A 2 -0.99 -31.38 1.08
C LYS A 2 -1.68 -30.21 0.37
N VAL A 3 -2.94 -29.95 0.69
CA VAL A 3 -3.67 -28.79 0.17
C VAL A 3 -4.06 -27.87 1.32
N ASN A 4 -3.60 -26.64 1.26
CA ASN A 4 -3.95 -25.60 2.22
C ASN A 4 -5.12 -24.79 1.68
N PHE A 5 -6.31 -25.04 2.22
CA PHE A 5 -7.52 -24.32 1.90
C PHE A 5 -7.63 -23.06 2.73
N SER A 6 -7.97 -21.95 2.09
CA SER A 6 -8.32 -20.69 2.75
C SER A 6 -9.72 -20.27 2.38
N ASN A 7 -10.48 -19.78 3.34
CA ASN A 7 -11.79 -19.17 3.12
C ASN A 7 -11.70 -17.66 3.38
N PRO A 8 -11.61 -16.81 2.34
CA PRO A 8 -11.50 -15.37 2.51
C PRO A 8 -12.73 -14.73 3.19
N ALA A 9 -13.90 -15.36 3.14
CA ALA A 9 -15.12 -14.84 3.76
C ALA A 9 -15.06 -14.95 5.29
N THR A 10 -14.61 -16.08 5.81
CA THR A 10 -14.47 -16.34 7.25
C THR A 10 -13.11 -15.96 7.81
N GLY A 11 -12.08 -15.90 6.96
CA GLY A 11 -10.68 -15.69 7.35
C GLY A 11 -9.98 -16.95 7.88
N ALA A 12 -10.68 -18.09 7.94
CA ALA A 12 -10.12 -19.36 8.38
C ALA A 12 -9.27 -20.04 7.29
N GLN A 13 -8.38 -20.93 7.73
CA GLN A 13 -7.57 -21.77 6.85
C GLN A 13 -7.42 -23.16 7.46
N LYS A 14 -7.36 -24.18 6.61
CA LYS A 14 -7.18 -25.58 7.01
C LYS A 14 -6.29 -26.30 6.02
N LEU A 15 -5.30 -27.01 6.56
CA LEU A 15 -4.45 -27.91 5.80
C LEU A 15 -5.08 -29.31 5.81
N ILE A 16 -5.27 -29.89 4.63
CA ILE A 16 -5.76 -31.25 4.46
C ILE A 16 -4.68 -32.03 3.71
N ASP A 17 -4.31 -33.20 4.24
CA ASP A 17 -3.37 -34.09 3.58
C ASP A 17 -4.15 -35.13 2.76
N PHE A 18 -3.89 -35.16 1.45
CA PHE A 18 -4.47 -36.16 0.56
C PHE A 18 -3.39 -37.19 0.23
N GLU A 19 -3.57 -38.41 0.74
CA GLU A 19 -2.69 -39.54 0.46
C GLU A 19 -2.92 -40.11 -0.95
N ASP A 20 -4.20 -40.19 -1.37
CA ASP A 20 -4.57 -40.67 -2.71
C ASP A 20 -4.30 -39.61 -3.78
N GLU A 21 -3.34 -39.91 -4.66
CA GLU A 21 -2.96 -39.04 -5.78
C GLU A 21 -4.12 -38.82 -6.76
N ARG A 22 -5.03 -39.79 -6.92
CA ARG A 22 -6.16 -39.71 -7.85
C ARG A 22 -7.06 -38.53 -7.54
N LYS A 23 -7.32 -38.27 -6.25
CA LYS A 23 -8.10 -37.12 -5.79
C LYS A 23 -7.44 -35.79 -6.14
N THR A 24 -6.11 -35.74 -6.12
CA THR A 24 -5.36 -34.51 -6.39
C THR A 24 -5.08 -34.25 -7.87
N ARG A 25 -5.38 -35.22 -8.75
CA ARG A 25 -5.16 -35.13 -10.20
C ARG A 25 -5.93 -33.98 -10.85
N ILE A 26 -7.05 -33.57 -10.26
CA ILE A 26 -7.90 -32.46 -10.72
C ILE A 26 -7.10 -31.15 -10.83
N PHE A 27 -6.12 -30.97 -9.94
CA PHE A 27 -5.27 -29.78 -9.92
C PHE A 27 -4.12 -29.84 -10.91
N MET A 28 -3.77 -31.02 -11.44
CA MET A 28 -2.63 -31.18 -12.34
C MET A 28 -2.86 -30.43 -13.65
N GLU A 29 -1.78 -29.89 -14.21
CA GLU A 29 -1.78 -29.07 -15.44
C GLU A 29 -2.59 -27.77 -15.36
N LYS A 30 -3.23 -27.50 -14.21
CA LYS A 30 -3.85 -26.21 -13.93
C LYS A 30 -2.79 -25.17 -13.58
N ARG A 31 -3.12 -23.92 -13.88
CA ARG A 31 -2.26 -22.76 -13.60
C ARG A 31 -2.73 -22.03 -12.35
N MET A 32 -1.79 -21.39 -11.65
CA MET A 32 -2.14 -20.40 -10.62
C MET A 32 -3.13 -19.36 -11.16
N GLY A 33 -4.14 -19.07 -10.37
CA GLY A 33 -5.24 -18.17 -10.71
C GLY A 33 -6.44 -18.85 -11.38
N GLN A 34 -6.32 -20.10 -11.83
CA GLN A 34 -7.45 -20.85 -12.36
C GLN A 34 -8.39 -21.31 -11.26
N GLU A 35 -9.69 -21.30 -11.58
CA GLU A 35 -10.75 -21.87 -10.76
C GLU A 35 -10.95 -23.33 -11.13
N VAL A 36 -11.13 -24.16 -10.10
CA VAL A 36 -11.23 -25.60 -10.19
C VAL A 36 -12.40 -26.03 -9.31
N ALA A 37 -13.35 -26.73 -9.92
CA ALA A 37 -14.41 -27.42 -9.19
C ALA A 37 -13.80 -28.62 -8.46
N ILE A 38 -14.12 -28.77 -7.18
CA ILE A 38 -13.50 -29.75 -6.29
C ILE A 38 -14.44 -30.85 -5.82
N ASP A 39 -15.55 -31.05 -6.53
CA ASP A 39 -16.57 -32.06 -6.20
C ASP A 39 -15.98 -33.47 -6.08
N SER A 40 -14.94 -33.79 -6.87
CA SER A 40 -14.30 -35.11 -6.88
C SER A 40 -13.25 -35.33 -5.78
N LEU A 41 -13.00 -34.35 -4.90
CA LEU A 41 -12.16 -34.55 -3.71
C LEU A 41 -12.88 -35.35 -2.62
N GLY A 42 -14.21 -35.22 -2.56
CA GLY A 42 -15.09 -35.92 -1.61
C GLY A 42 -16.47 -35.26 -1.53
N GLU A 43 -17.46 -35.98 -0.98
CA GLU A 43 -18.84 -35.50 -0.85
C GLU A 43 -18.95 -34.20 -0.03
N GLU A 44 -18.06 -34.01 0.95
CA GLU A 44 -17.96 -32.77 1.75
C GLU A 44 -17.59 -31.53 0.92
N PHE A 45 -16.97 -31.73 -0.25
CA PHE A 45 -16.57 -30.66 -1.17
C PHE A 45 -17.58 -30.43 -2.32
N ALA A 46 -18.75 -31.07 -2.27
CA ALA A 46 -19.78 -30.90 -3.28
C ALA A 46 -20.25 -29.43 -3.41
N GLY A 47 -20.18 -28.91 -4.63
CA GLY A 47 -20.53 -27.54 -5.02
C GLY A 47 -19.43 -26.51 -4.75
N TYR A 48 -18.29 -26.90 -4.17
CA TYR A 48 -17.20 -25.97 -3.91
C TYR A 48 -16.37 -25.70 -5.16
N VAL A 49 -16.02 -24.42 -5.35
CA VAL A 49 -15.05 -23.99 -6.36
C VAL A 49 -13.92 -23.27 -5.68
N VAL A 50 -12.70 -23.70 -5.95
CA VAL A 50 -11.49 -23.10 -5.41
C VAL A 50 -10.64 -22.50 -6.52
N ARG A 51 -9.93 -21.42 -6.20
CA ARG A 51 -8.91 -20.83 -7.04
C ARG A 51 -7.53 -21.20 -6.52
N ILE A 52 -6.66 -21.67 -7.40
CA ILE A 52 -5.27 -21.97 -7.06
C ILE A 52 -4.54 -20.65 -6.81
N THR A 53 -4.07 -20.41 -5.58
CA THR A 53 -3.38 -19.17 -5.22
C THR A 53 -1.86 -19.29 -5.23
N GLY A 54 -1.33 -20.52 -5.24
CA GLY A 54 0.10 -20.81 -5.30
C GLY A 54 0.43 -22.12 -4.63
N GLY A 55 1.64 -22.23 -4.10
CA GLY A 55 2.12 -23.42 -3.42
C GLY A 55 3.62 -23.45 -3.30
N ASN A 56 4.12 -24.53 -2.72
CA ASN A 56 5.52 -24.85 -2.57
C ASN A 56 5.81 -26.23 -3.14
N ASP A 57 6.90 -26.32 -3.88
CA ASP A 57 7.50 -27.59 -4.30
C ASP A 57 7.97 -28.40 -3.08
N LYS A 58 8.19 -29.72 -3.21
CA LYS A 58 8.74 -30.62 -2.19
C LYS A 58 10.02 -30.08 -1.52
N GLN A 59 10.87 -29.35 -2.25
CA GLN A 59 12.09 -28.74 -1.67
C GLN A 59 11.88 -27.30 -1.17
N GLY A 60 10.62 -26.84 -1.07
CA GLY A 60 10.25 -25.55 -0.47
C GLY A 60 10.27 -24.36 -1.42
N PHE A 61 10.64 -24.53 -2.69
CA PHE A 61 10.65 -23.41 -3.65
C PHE A 61 9.21 -22.95 -3.96
N PRO A 62 8.90 -21.65 -3.81
CA PRO A 62 7.54 -21.14 -4.02
C PRO A 62 7.20 -21.03 -5.51
N MET A 63 5.93 -21.25 -5.84
CA MET A 63 5.39 -21.01 -7.18
C MET A 63 5.37 -19.52 -7.49
N LYS A 64 5.66 -19.15 -8.75
CA LYS A 64 5.63 -17.77 -9.23
C LYS A 64 4.67 -17.61 -10.41
N GLN A 65 3.71 -16.70 -10.26
CA GLN A 65 2.77 -16.39 -11.33
C GLN A 65 3.47 -15.86 -12.58
N GLY A 66 3.02 -16.30 -13.76
CA GLY A 66 3.56 -15.91 -15.06
C GLY A 66 4.74 -16.75 -15.55
N VAL A 67 5.28 -17.65 -14.73
CA VAL A 67 6.30 -18.63 -15.17
C VAL A 67 5.57 -19.86 -15.68
N LEU A 68 5.27 -19.89 -16.99
CA LEU A 68 4.42 -20.90 -17.65
C LEU A 68 5.10 -22.26 -17.85
N LEU A 69 5.75 -22.75 -16.80
CA LEU A 69 6.42 -24.04 -16.76
C LEU A 69 5.88 -24.83 -15.58
N GLN A 70 6.01 -26.14 -15.65
CA GLN A 70 5.82 -27.00 -14.50
C GLN A 70 7.07 -26.85 -13.62
N HIS A 71 8.22 -27.35 -14.07
CA HIS A 71 9.49 -27.35 -13.34
C HIS A 71 10.04 -25.96 -12.91
N ARG A 72 11.15 -25.99 -12.16
CA ARG A 72 11.79 -24.78 -11.62
C ARG A 72 12.67 -24.08 -12.64
N THR A 73 12.72 -22.75 -12.56
CA THR A 73 13.64 -21.94 -13.36
C THR A 73 14.31 -20.88 -12.51
N ARG A 74 15.48 -20.39 -12.96
CA ARG A 74 16.23 -19.35 -12.27
C ARG A 74 15.96 -17.99 -12.89
N LEU A 75 15.28 -17.12 -12.15
CA LEU A 75 14.97 -15.77 -12.57
C LEU A 75 15.79 -14.74 -11.80
N LEU A 76 16.12 -13.62 -12.45
CA LEU A 76 16.72 -12.46 -11.81
C LEU A 76 15.62 -11.60 -11.18
N LEU A 77 15.50 -11.63 -9.85
CA LEU A 77 14.46 -10.93 -9.09
C LEU A 77 15.02 -9.64 -8.46
N SER A 78 14.33 -8.53 -8.66
CA SER A 78 14.46 -7.24 -7.94
C SER A 78 13.41 -7.09 -6.83
N ASP A 79 13.49 -5.96 -6.11
CA ASP A 79 12.46 -5.57 -5.14
C ASP A 79 11.07 -5.45 -5.77
N GLY A 80 10.03 -5.72 -4.97
CA GLY A 80 8.63 -5.75 -5.42
C GLY A 80 8.19 -7.03 -6.14
N HIS A 81 9.11 -7.86 -6.64
CA HIS A 81 8.73 -9.16 -7.20
C HIS A 81 8.40 -10.19 -6.10
N SER A 82 7.42 -11.06 -6.38
CA SER A 82 7.16 -12.22 -5.54
C SER A 82 8.36 -13.17 -5.45
N CYS A 83 8.41 -13.94 -4.35
CA CYS A 83 9.44 -14.96 -4.04
C CYS A 83 10.83 -14.41 -3.66
N TYR A 84 10.98 -13.09 -3.55
CA TYR A 84 12.21 -12.43 -3.11
C TYR A 84 11.93 -11.19 -2.27
N ARG A 85 12.85 -10.90 -1.35
CA ARG A 85 12.87 -9.66 -0.56
C ARG A 85 14.29 -9.12 -0.60
N ALA A 86 14.48 -7.96 -1.21
CA ALA A 86 15.77 -7.30 -1.31
C ALA A 86 16.29 -6.92 0.09
N ARG A 87 17.61 -6.97 0.29
CA ARG A 87 18.27 -6.55 1.54
C ARG A 87 18.87 -5.16 1.42
N ARG A 88 19.24 -4.75 0.21
CA ARG A 88 19.69 -3.40 -0.12
C ARG A 88 18.85 -2.83 -1.26
N ASP A 89 18.74 -1.51 -1.29
CA ASP A 89 18.07 -0.84 -2.40
C ASP A 89 18.83 -1.11 -3.71
N GLY A 90 18.10 -1.30 -4.80
CA GLY A 90 18.65 -1.68 -6.11
C GLY A 90 19.19 -3.12 -6.22
N GLU A 91 19.19 -3.93 -5.16
CA GLU A 91 19.68 -5.31 -5.22
C GLU A 91 18.82 -6.18 -6.15
N ARG A 92 19.48 -6.91 -7.06
CA ARG A 92 18.86 -7.97 -7.86
C ARG A 92 19.56 -9.28 -7.60
N LYS A 93 18.79 -10.36 -7.39
CA LYS A 93 19.33 -11.70 -7.12
C LYS A 93 18.71 -12.76 -8.00
N ARG A 94 19.57 -13.58 -8.62
CA ARG A 94 19.12 -14.73 -9.42
C ARG A 94 18.77 -15.91 -8.51
N LYS A 95 17.47 -16.21 -8.36
CA LYS A 95 16.94 -17.27 -7.50
C LYS A 95 16.14 -18.30 -8.31
N SER A 96 16.20 -19.55 -7.88
CA SER A 96 15.29 -20.59 -8.40
C SER A 96 13.88 -20.34 -7.87
N VAL A 97 12.89 -20.45 -8.74
CA VAL A 97 11.47 -20.37 -8.44
C VAL A 97 10.74 -21.50 -9.14
N ARG A 98 9.64 -21.95 -8.56
CA ARG A 98 8.78 -22.96 -9.17
C ARG A 98 7.82 -22.29 -10.17
N GLY A 99 7.57 -22.95 -11.31
CA GLY A 99 6.62 -22.46 -12.28
C GLY A 99 5.17 -22.43 -11.76
N CYS A 100 4.28 -21.76 -12.50
CA CYS A 100 2.89 -21.57 -12.09
C CYS A 100 1.98 -22.76 -12.46
N ILE A 101 2.47 -23.73 -13.25
CA ILE A 101 1.72 -24.94 -13.61
C ILE A 101 1.89 -25.98 -12.50
N VAL A 102 0.77 -26.51 -12.03
CA VAL A 102 0.73 -27.54 -10.99
C VAL A 102 1.22 -28.87 -11.54
N GLY A 103 2.08 -29.53 -10.76
CA GLY A 103 2.66 -30.83 -11.09
C GLY A 103 2.78 -31.73 -9.86
N SER A 104 3.13 -33.00 -10.06
CA SER A 104 3.26 -34.03 -9.01
C SER A 104 4.41 -33.79 -8.02
N ASP A 105 5.34 -32.90 -8.34
CA ASP A 105 6.45 -32.47 -7.50
C ASP A 105 6.10 -31.34 -6.53
N ILE A 106 4.82 -30.95 -6.45
CA ILE A 106 4.32 -30.03 -5.42
C ILE A 106 4.21 -30.75 -4.08
N GLY A 107 4.75 -30.12 -3.03
CA GLY A 107 4.60 -30.59 -1.65
C GLY A 107 3.31 -30.07 -1.02
N VAL A 108 3.08 -28.75 -1.13
CA VAL A 108 1.89 -28.08 -0.61
C VAL A 108 1.28 -27.20 -1.70
N LEU A 109 0.00 -27.41 -2.02
CA LEU A 109 -0.77 -26.53 -2.89
C LEU A 109 -1.61 -25.56 -2.04
N ALA A 110 -1.57 -24.27 -2.34
CA ALA A 110 -2.39 -23.27 -1.69
C ALA A 110 -3.59 -22.90 -2.57
N VAL A 111 -4.80 -22.99 -2.01
CA VAL A 111 -6.05 -22.69 -2.70
C VAL A 111 -6.94 -21.79 -1.85
N ALA A 112 -7.79 -21.00 -2.52
CA ALA A 112 -8.77 -20.14 -1.87
C ALA A 112 -10.17 -20.48 -2.38
N ILE A 113 -11.13 -20.65 -1.47
CA ILE A 113 -12.53 -20.86 -1.84
C ILE A 113 -13.07 -19.59 -2.50
N VAL A 114 -13.66 -19.75 -3.67
CA VAL A 114 -14.35 -18.68 -4.42
C VAL A 114 -15.85 -18.85 -4.29
N LYS A 115 -16.34 -20.08 -4.43
CA LYS A 115 -17.74 -20.44 -4.24
C LYS A 115 -17.84 -21.50 -3.15
N GLN A 116 -18.64 -21.20 -2.13
CA GLN A 116 -18.96 -22.14 -1.07
C GLN A 116 -19.99 -23.16 -1.59
N GLY A 117 -19.76 -24.44 -1.30
CA GLY A 117 -20.68 -25.53 -1.62
C GLY A 117 -21.80 -25.68 -0.59
N ALA A 118 -22.55 -26.78 -0.70
CA ALA A 118 -23.73 -27.02 0.14
C ALA A 118 -23.37 -27.47 1.56
N ASN A 119 -22.34 -28.30 1.69
CA ASN A 119 -21.93 -28.89 2.97
C ASN A 119 -20.94 -27.98 3.71
N GLU A 120 -21.00 -27.93 5.04
CA GLU A 120 -20.01 -27.19 5.84
C GLU A 120 -18.72 -28.00 6.02
N LEU A 121 -17.58 -27.32 5.90
CA LEU A 121 -16.26 -27.88 6.14
C LEU A 121 -15.76 -27.50 7.54
N PRO A 122 -15.47 -28.48 8.41
CA PRO A 122 -15.06 -28.22 9.79
C PRO A 122 -13.68 -27.54 9.83
N GLY A 123 -13.53 -26.53 10.67
CA GLY A 123 -12.36 -25.66 10.80
C GLY A 123 -12.16 -24.65 9.65
N LEU A 124 -13.11 -24.50 8.73
CA LEU A 124 -12.97 -23.64 7.54
C LEU A 124 -14.19 -22.78 7.26
N THR A 125 -15.40 -23.36 7.21
CA THR A 125 -16.65 -22.61 7.00
C THR A 125 -17.45 -22.41 8.28
N ASP A 126 -17.28 -23.29 9.26
CA ASP A 126 -17.88 -23.26 10.58
C ASP A 126 -17.38 -22.09 11.46
N VAL A 127 -16.08 -21.79 11.40
CA VAL A 127 -15.44 -20.77 12.24
C VAL A 127 -15.26 -19.47 11.47
N VAL A 128 -15.75 -18.37 12.05
CA VAL A 128 -15.50 -17.01 11.56
C VAL A 128 -14.43 -16.34 12.42
N LEU A 129 -13.29 -16.00 11.80
CA LEU A 129 -12.21 -15.24 12.43
C LEU A 129 -12.39 -13.74 12.16
N PRO A 130 -12.82 -12.94 13.17
CA PRO A 130 -13.05 -11.53 12.96
C PRO A 130 -11.74 -10.77 12.68
N LYS A 131 -11.83 -9.70 11.88
CA LYS A 131 -10.69 -8.83 11.60
C LYS A 131 -10.20 -8.18 12.89
N ARG A 132 -8.95 -8.48 13.27
CA ARG A 132 -8.32 -7.97 14.50
C ARG A 132 -8.27 -6.43 14.58
N LEU A 133 -8.14 -5.75 13.45
CA LEU A 133 -7.93 -4.30 13.39
C LEU A 133 -8.99 -3.63 12.51
N GLY A 134 -9.60 -2.58 13.07
CA GLY A 134 -10.47 -1.69 12.32
C GLY A 134 -9.72 -0.63 11.49
N PRO A 135 -10.45 0.17 10.69
CA PRO A 135 -9.87 1.24 9.89
C PRO A 135 -9.27 2.36 10.77
N LYS A 136 -8.07 2.86 10.39
CA LYS A 136 -7.37 3.95 11.09
C LYS A 136 -7.54 5.34 10.47
N ARG A 137 -7.79 5.44 9.16
CA ARG A 137 -7.93 6.73 8.46
C ARG A 137 -9.36 7.24 8.58
N ALA A 138 -9.54 8.53 8.83
CA ALA A 138 -10.87 9.15 9.01
C ALA A 138 -11.83 8.81 7.85
N THR A 139 -11.36 8.88 6.60
CA THR A 139 -12.18 8.54 5.43
C THR A 139 -12.56 7.06 5.34
N LYS A 140 -11.70 6.15 5.82
CA LYS A 140 -12.02 4.72 5.86
C LYS A 140 -13.00 4.38 6.98
N ILE A 141 -12.92 5.07 8.12
CA ILE A 141 -13.90 4.90 9.22
C ILE A 141 -15.27 5.39 8.75
N ARG A 142 -15.35 6.55 8.10
CA ARG A 142 -16.61 7.06 7.53
C ARG A 142 -17.25 6.07 6.55
N LYS A 143 -16.47 5.55 5.60
CA LYS A 143 -16.96 4.53 4.67
C LYS A 143 -17.39 3.23 5.35
N PHE A 144 -16.74 2.84 6.45
CA PHE A 144 -17.05 1.61 7.14
C PHE A 144 -18.39 1.66 7.88
N PHE A 145 -18.73 2.82 8.46
CA PHE A 145 -19.98 3.04 9.20
C PHE A 145 -21.03 3.83 8.41
N ASN A 146 -20.81 4.04 7.10
CA ASN A 146 -21.64 4.91 6.25
C ASN A 146 -21.93 6.29 6.84
N LEU A 147 -20.92 6.90 7.49
CA LEU A 147 -21.04 8.22 8.10
C LEU A 147 -20.94 9.34 7.07
N SER A 148 -21.64 10.43 7.34
CA SER A 148 -21.53 11.70 6.63
C SER A 148 -20.20 12.41 6.96
N LYS A 149 -19.98 13.58 6.37
CA LYS A 149 -18.76 14.37 6.59
C LYS A 149 -18.83 15.15 7.90
N GLU A 150 -20.04 15.49 8.30
CA GLU A 150 -20.43 16.25 9.47
C GLU A 150 -20.25 15.41 10.74
N ASP A 151 -20.43 14.10 10.63
CA ASP A 151 -20.29 13.17 11.74
C ASP A 151 -18.88 13.14 12.34
N ASP A 152 -18.84 13.13 13.67
CA ASP A 152 -17.62 13.01 14.46
C ASP A 152 -17.11 11.57 14.49
N VAL A 153 -16.15 11.32 13.61
CA VAL A 153 -15.47 10.04 13.42
C VAL A 153 -14.75 9.54 14.67
N THR A 154 -14.46 10.40 15.67
CA THR A 154 -13.73 9.99 16.87
C THR A 154 -14.51 9.05 17.78
N LYS A 155 -15.84 9.16 17.76
CA LYS A 155 -16.75 8.33 18.54
C LYS A 155 -16.93 6.92 17.95
N PHE A 156 -16.79 6.79 16.64
CA PHE A 156 -17.03 5.54 15.90
C PHE A 156 -15.76 4.69 15.71
N VAL A 157 -14.65 5.01 16.39
CA VAL A 157 -13.44 4.19 16.29
C VAL A 157 -13.64 2.86 17.00
N VAL A 158 -13.44 1.75 16.27
CA VAL A 158 -13.44 0.41 16.87
C VAL A 158 -12.34 0.33 17.94
N ARG A 159 -12.77 0.15 19.19
CA ARG A 159 -11.91 -0.07 20.34
C ARG A 159 -11.77 -1.56 20.59
N ARG A 160 -10.58 -1.99 20.97
CA ARG A 160 -10.31 -3.38 21.35
C ARG A 160 -9.99 -3.46 22.82
N GLU A 161 -10.61 -4.39 23.51
CA GLU A 161 -10.24 -4.73 24.89
C GLU A 161 -8.93 -5.52 24.91
N VAL A 162 -8.07 -5.18 25.86
CA VAL A 162 -6.80 -5.87 26.11
C VAL A 162 -6.71 -6.15 27.60
N THR A 163 -6.84 -7.43 27.94
CA THR A 163 -6.49 -7.99 29.25
C THR A 163 -4.96 -8.01 29.37
N LYS A 164 -4.43 -7.34 30.39
CA LYS A 164 -3.00 -7.45 30.73
C LYS A 164 -2.79 -8.71 31.59
N LYS A 165 -1.52 -9.14 31.72
CA LYS A 165 -1.15 -10.31 32.56
C LYS A 165 -1.59 -10.17 34.03
N ASN A 166 -1.76 -8.94 34.52
CA ASN A 166 -2.23 -8.64 35.88
C ASN A 166 -3.77 -8.61 36.00
N GLY A 167 -4.51 -9.17 35.04
CA GLY A 167 -5.98 -9.22 35.03
C GLY A 167 -6.68 -7.91 34.66
N LYS A 168 -5.99 -6.76 34.67
CA LYS A 168 -6.60 -5.46 34.35
C LYS A 168 -6.95 -5.36 32.87
N THR A 169 -8.21 -5.06 32.58
CA THR A 169 -8.72 -4.83 31.22
C THR A 169 -8.57 -3.35 30.84
N THR A 170 -8.10 -3.10 29.61
CA THR A 170 -7.97 -1.73 29.08
C THR A 170 -8.45 -1.67 27.65
N THR A 171 -9.18 -0.61 27.29
CA THR A 171 -9.61 -0.40 25.90
C THR A 171 -8.52 0.35 25.12
N LYS A 172 -8.13 -0.18 23.96
CA LYS A 172 -7.17 0.44 23.06
C LYS A 172 -7.85 0.85 21.75
N ALA A 173 -7.53 2.04 21.27
CA ALA A 173 -8.02 2.56 20.00
C ALA A 173 -6.86 3.11 19.15
N PRO A 174 -6.91 2.98 17.82
CA PRO A 174 -5.91 3.59 16.96
C PRO A 174 -6.03 5.13 16.96
N LYS A 175 -4.87 5.81 16.91
CA LYS A 175 -4.84 7.25 16.61
C LYS A 175 -5.33 7.50 15.19
N ILE A 176 -6.45 8.21 15.05
CA ILE A 176 -7.07 8.48 13.75
C ILE A 176 -6.14 9.33 12.89
N GLN A 177 -5.89 8.89 11.67
CA GLN A 177 -5.08 9.63 10.71
C GLN A 177 -5.95 10.43 9.75
N ARG A 178 -5.42 11.59 9.30
CA ARG A 178 -6.07 12.51 8.34
C ARG A 178 -7.36 13.15 8.82
N LEU A 179 -7.61 13.16 10.13
CA LEU A 179 -8.67 13.97 10.75
C LEU A 179 -8.35 15.47 10.59
N VAL A 180 -9.38 16.30 10.46
CA VAL A 180 -9.23 17.76 10.54
C VAL A 180 -9.23 18.14 12.01
N THR A 181 -8.13 18.68 12.50
CA THR A 181 -7.97 19.11 13.90
C THR A 181 -7.68 20.61 13.97
N PRO A 182 -7.98 21.28 15.10
CA PRO A 182 -7.66 22.70 15.28
C PRO A 182 -6.19 23.04 14.99
N LEU A 183 -5.27 22.16 15.39
CA LEU A 183 -3.83 22.30 15.11
C LEU A 183 -3.52 22.29 13.62
N ARG A 184 -4.19 21.43 12.83
CA ARG A 184 -4.01 21.40 11.37
C ARG A 184 -4.53 22.67 10.71
N LEU A 185 -5.66 23.21 11.19
CA LEU A 185 -6.20 24.48 10.71
C LEU A 185 -5.29 25.65 11.08
N GLN A 186 -4.74 25.69 12.29
CA GLN A 186 -3.77 26.68 12.72
C GLN A 186 -2.50 26.65 11.86
N ARG A 187 -1.90 25.47 11.63
CA ARG A 187 -0.74 25.33 10.73
C ARG A 187 -1.04 25.84 9.31
N LYS A 188 -2.24 25.57 8.79
CA LYS A 188 -2.66 26.06 7.48
C LYS A 188 -2.83 27.59 7.45
N ARG A 189 -3.40 28.19 8.51
CA ARG A 189 -3.48 29.65 8.67
C ARG A 189 -2.09 30.28 8.75
N HIS A 190 -1.19 29.70 9.53
CA HIS A 190 0.19 30.17 9.67
C HIS A 190 0.94 30.14 8.34
N LEU A 191 0.88 29.04 7.58
CA LEU A 191 1.50 28.96 6.24
C LEU A 191 0.96 30.02 5.28
N ARG A 192 -0.34 30.33 5.34
CA ARG A 192 -0.94 31.43 4.55
C ARG A 192 -0.40 32.80 5.00
N SER A 193 -0.28 33.02 6.31
CA SER A 193 0.30 34.25 6.87
C SER A 193 1.75 34.43 6.43
N LEU A 194 2.57 33.38 6.45
CA LEU A 194 3.97 33.46 6.01
C LEU A 194 4.06 33.81 4.52
N LYS A 195 3.17 33.26 3.68
CA LYS A 195 3.12 33.62 2.26
C LYS A 195 2.78 35.10 2.06
N LYS A 196 1.79 35.63 2.79
CA LYS A 196 1.43 37.06 2.74
C LYS A 196 2.60 37.95 3.14
N ARG A 197 3.22 37.67 4.30
CA ARG A 197 4.39 38.42 4.79
C ARG A 197 5.55 38.42 3.79
N ARG A 198 5.83 37.28 3.14
CA ARG A 198 6.87 37.21 2.09
C ARG A 198 6.53 38.09 0.90
N THR A 199 5.27 38.09 0.45
CA THR A 199 4.82 38.94 -0.65
C THR A 199 4.86 40.42 -0.28
N GLU A 200 4.48 40.79 0.94
CA GLU A 200 4.55 42.16 1.46
C GLU A 200 6.01 42.64 1.53
N ALA A 201 6.88 41.87 2.17
CA ALA A 201 8.31 42.19 2.24
C ALA A 201 8.95 42.30 0.84
N GLN A 202 8.57 41.44 -0.11
CA GLN A 202 9.06 41.54 -1.48
C GLN A 202 8.57 42.81 -2.18
N LYS A 203 7.34 43.27 -1.91
CA LYS A 203 6.84 44.53 -2.47
C LYS A 203 7.61 45.72 -1.90
N GLU A 204 7.90 45.71 -0.60
CA GLU A 204 8.70 46.74 0.06
C GLU A 204 10.11 46.79 -0.52
N THR A 205 10.81 45.65 -0.64
CA THR A 205 12.17 45.62 -1.19
C THR A 205 12.23 46.06 -2.66
N VAL A 206 11.22 45.70 -3.46
CA VAL A 206 11.13 46.15 -4.86
C VAL A 206 10.86 47.66 -4.93
N ALA A 207 10.01 48.20 -4.05
CA ALA A 207 9.76 49.63 -3.99
C ALA A 207 11.00 50.42 -3.58
N GLU A 208 11.72 49.96 -2.55
CA GLU A 208 13.00 50.56 -2.11
C GLU A 208 14.06 50.51 -3.21
N TYR A 209 14.21 49.37 -3.89
CA TYR A 209 15.15 49.23 -5.00
C TYR A 209 14.82 50.18 -6.15
N ASN A 210 13.54 50.26 -6.56
CA ASN A 210 13.11 51.16 -7.62
C ASN A 210 13.36 52.63 -7.27
N ALA A 211 13.13 53.03 -6.01
CA ALA A 211 13.44 54.38 -5.53
C ALA A 211 14.94 54.68 -5.58
N ALA A 212 15.79 53.74 -5.16
CA ALA A 212 17.25 53.88 -5.23
C ALA A 212 17.76 53.99 -6.68
N VAL A 213 17.22 53.18 -7.60
CA VAL A 213 17.54 53.23 -9.03
C VAL A 213 17.13 54.57 -9.63
N ALA A 214 15.94 55.08 -9.30
CA ALA A 214 15.48 56.39 -9.75
C ALA A 214 16.40 57.53 -9.27
N LYS A 215 16.78 57.51 -7.97
CA LYS A 215 17.73 58.49 -7.40
C LYS A 215 19.08 58.46 -8.12
N HIS A 216 19.65 57.26 -8.32
CA HIS A 216 20.92 57.09 -9.01
C HIS A 216 20.85 57.54 -10.49
N ALA A 217 19.71 57.32 -11.16
CA ALA A 217 19.50 57.79 -12.53
C ALA A 217 19.50 59.33 -12.61
N GLU A 218 18.87 60.02 -11.66
CA GLU A 218 18.90 61.48 -11.57
C GLU A 218 20.30 62.02 -11.25
N GLU A 219 21.00 61.45 -10.27
CA GLU A 219 22.39 61.80 -9.96
C GLU A 219 23.31 61.63 -11.18
N LYS A 220 23.15 60.53 -11.93
CA LYS A 220 23.90 60.27 -13.16
C LYS A 220 23.56 61.28 -14.27
N LYS A 221 22.29 61.69 -14.41
CA LYS A 221 21.90 62.76 -15.36
C LYS A 221 22.58 64.08 -15.01
N VAL A 222 22.57 64.47 -13.74
CA VAL A 222 23.22 65.69 -13.24
C VAL A 222 24.74 65.62 -13.47
N HIS A 223 25.39 64.52 -13.10
CA HIS A 223 26.82 64.31 -13.35
C HIS A 223 27.15 64.39 -14.84
N ASN A 224 26.39 63.71 -15.70
CA ASN A 224 26.61 63.75 -17.15
C ASN A 224 26.41 65.15 -17.73
N ALA A 225 25.43 65.92 -17.23
CA ALA A 225 25.24 67.31 -17.62
C ALA A 225 26.44 68.18 -17.21
N ALA A 226 26.95 68.02 -15.99
CA ALA A 226 28.14 68.71 -15.50
C ALA A 226 29.38 68.38 -16.34
N VAL A 227 29.62 67.09 -16.65
CA VAL A 227 30.71 66.64 -17.52
C VAL A 227 30.59 67.23 -18.93
N LYS A 228 29.39 67.23 -19.52
CA LYS A 228 29.14 67.85 -20.83
C LYS A 228 29.42 69.35 -20.80
N ALA A 229 28.99 70.06 -19.76
CA ALA A 229 29.25 71.49 -19.59
C ALA A 229 30.75 71.78 -19.47
N ALA A 230 31.47 71.02 -18.65
CA ALA A 230 32.93 71.14 -18.52
C ALA A 230 33.66 70.86 -19.84
N LYS A 231 33.24 69.83 -20.60
CA LYS A 231 33.81 69.53 -21.92
C LYS A 231 33.53 70.64 -22.94
N LYS A 232 32.35 71.27 -22.89
CA LYS A 232 32.01 72.43 -23.74
C LYS A 232 32.88 73.63 -23.41
N ALA A 233 33.03 73.96 -22.12
CA ALA A 233 33.88 75.06 -21.66
C ALA A 233 35.35 74.90 -22.09
N ARG A 234 35.89 73.67 -22.00
CA ARG A 234 37.26 73.35 -22.45
C ARG A 234 37.45 73.44 -23.98
N ARG A 235 36.38 73.33 -24.77
CA ARG A 235 36.43 73.46 -26.24
C ARG A 235 36.30 74.90 -26.72
N SER A 236 35.76 75.79 -25.88
CA SER A 236 35.59 77.22 -26.17
C SER A 236 36.73 78.10 -25.66
N ALA A 237 37.69 77.51 -24.93
CA ALA A 237 38.97 78.10 -24.56
C ALA A 237 40.05 77.56 -25.51
#